data_AF-A0A2V8PVU4-F1
#
_entry.id   AF-A0A2V8PVU4-F1
#
_cell.length_a   1.000
_cell.length_b   1.000
_cell.length_c   1.000
_cell.angle_alpha   90.00
_cell.angle_beta   90.00
_cell.angle_gamma   90.00
#
_symmetry.space_group_name_H-M   'P 1'
#
loop_
_entity.id
_entity.type
_entity.pdbx_description
1 polymer ?
#
loop_
_entity_poly.entity_id
_entity_poly.type
_entity_poly.pdbx_seq_one_letter_code
_entity_poly.pdbx_strand_id
1 'polypeptide(L)'
;MRLGSLDYQFAFRTSNLTMDNMTSKKKELLALVSFLILVPLLSHLLFSWMGFTPTDEGFTLAHSRRILDGQVPHRDFIIIRPFFSPLLHVPEVLVGGDYIFWLSRMFVWFQLACMSWMWVSIGNRLTVFPGPDRVCGYDPHQASHRVAYH
;
A
#
# COMPACT_ATOMS: atom_id res chain seq x y z
N MET A 1 -28.80 7.96 46.85
CA MET A 1 -28.38 6.59 46.48
C MET A 1 -28.77 6.33 45.01
N ARG A 2 -27.97 6.79 44.04
CA ARG A 2 -28.18 6.56 42.58
C ARG A 2 -26.94 6.89 41.73
N LEU A 3 -25.73 6.79 42.30
CA LEU A 3 -24.48 7.11 41.57
C LEU A 3 -23.91 5.93 40.79
N GLY A 4 -24.26 4.67 41.09
CA GLY A 4 -23.68 3.52 40.40
C GLY A 4 -24.13 3.34 38.95
N SER A 5 -25.39 3.65 38.60
CA SER A 5 -25.94 3.25 37.28
C SER A 5 -25.37 4.03 36.09
N LEU A 6 -24.88 5.26 36.30
CA LEU A 6 -24.32 6.09 35.23
C LEU A 6 -22.90 5.65 34.87
N ASP A 7 -22.09 5.28 35.87
CA ASP A 7 -20.72 4.82 35.66
C ASP A 7 -20.68 3.48 34.91
N TYR A 8 -21.59 2.55 35.23
CA TYR A 8 -21.71 1.29 34.50
C TYR A 8 -22.14 1.48 33.04
N GLN A 9 -23.05 2.41 32.77
CA GLN A 9 -23.50 2.71 31.41
C GLN A 9 -22.39 3.37 30.57
N PHE A 10 -21.58 4.23 31.18
CA PHE A 10 -20.43 4.84 30.52
C PHE A 10 -19.34 3.82 30.21
N ALA A 11 -18.94 2.99 31.19
CA ALA A 11 -17.95 1.94 30.99
C ALA A 11 -18.39 0.94 29.90
N PHE A 12 -19.64 0.48 29.92
CA PHE A 12 -20.20 -0.42 28.91
C PHE A 12 -20.24 0.21 27.51
N ARG A 13 -20.55 1.51 27.42
CA ARG A 13 -20.51 2.25 26.14
C ARG A 13 -19.08 2.37 25.61
N THR A 14 -18.10 2.66 26.47
CA THR A 14 -16.69 2.72 26.05
C THR A 14 -16.17 1.35 25.59
N SER A 15 -16.53 0.25 26.28
CA SER A 15 -16.12 -1.09 25.87
C SER A 15 -16.71 -1.47 24.51
N ASN A 16 -18.00 -1.18 24.28
CA ASN A 16 -18.63 -1.46 22.98
C ASN A 16 -18.01 -0.64 21.85
N LEU A 17 -17.74 0.65 22.07
CA LEU A 17 -17.06 1.49 21.07
C LEU A 17 -15.65 0.98 20.73
N THR A 18 -14.89 0.48 21.72
CA THR A 18 -13.57 -0.11 21.47
C THR A 18 -13.66 -1.44 20.73
N MET A 19 -14.63 -2.29 21.07
CA MET A 19 -14.88 -3.56 20.41
C MET A 19 -15.32 -3.36 18.94
N ASP A 20 -16.23 -2.42 18.70
CA ASP A 20 -16.71 -2.08 17.35
C ASP A 20 -15.58 -1.51 16.49
N ASN A 21 -14.76 -0.60 17.02
CA ASN A 21 -13.59 -0.10 16.31
C ASN A 21 -12.55 -1.18 16.01
N MET A 22 -12.32 -2.12 16.93
CA MET A 22 -11.40 -3.23 16.67
C MET A 22 -11.93 -4.19 15.62
N THR A 23 -13.23 -4.50 15.61
CA THR A 23 -13.81 -5.39 14.60
C THR A 23 -13.81 -4.73 13.22
N SER A 24 -14.08 -3.42 13.14
CA SER A 24 -13.97 -2.63 11.91
C SER A 24 -12.54 -2.62 11.37
N LYS A 25 -11.53 -2.28 12.19
CA LYS A 25 -10.12 -2.30 11.78
C LYS A 25 -9.66 -3.68 11.33
N LYS A 26 -10.12 -4.75 11.99
CA LYS A 26 -9.82 -6.14 11.57
C LYS A 26 -10.40 -6.44 10.19
N LYS A 27 -11.64 -6.01 9.91
CA LYS A 27 -12.28 -6.20 8.58
C LYS A 27 -11.54 -5.44 7.49
N GLU A 28 -11.14 -4.20 7.75
CA GLU A 28 -10.33 -3.39 6.82
C GLU A 28 -8.98 -4.05 6.54
N LEU A 29 -8.29 -4.51 7.58
CA LEU A 29 -7.01 -5.20 7.45
C LEU A 29 -7.16 -6.52 6.68
N LEU A 30 -8.21 -7.28 6.93
CA LEU A 30 -8.51 -8.51 6.18
C LEU A 30 -8.80 -8.21 4.70
N ALA A 31 -9.56 -7.17 4.40
CA ALA A 31 -9.83 -6.76 3.02
C ALA A 31 -8.55 -6.30 2.30
N LEU A 32 -7.68 -5.57 2.99
CA LEU A 32 -6.38 -5.16 2.46
C LEU A 32 -5.49 -6.36 2.17
N VAL A 33 -5.32 -7.26 3.16
CA VAL A 33 -4.51 -8.46 3.00
C VAL A 33 -5.08 -9.37 1.90
N SER A 34 -6.41 -9.53 1.85
CA SER A 34 -7.02 -10.33 0.78
C SER A 34 -6.75 -9.69 -0.58
N PHE A 35 -6.89 -8.38 -0.73
CA PHE A 35 -6.60 -7.67 -1.97
C PHE A 35 -5.13 -7.82 -2.38
N LEU A 36 -4.20 -7.62 -1.45
CA LEU A 36 -2.76 -7.68 -1.70
C LEU A 36 -2.27 -9.10 -2.03
N ILE A 37 -3.05 -10.13 -1.72
CA ILE A 37 -2.74 -11.53 -2.07
C ILE A 37 -3.48 -11.95 -3.35
N LEU A 38 -4.79 -11.69 -3.44
CA LEU A 38 -5.62 -12.12 -4.57
C LEU A 38 -5.20 -11.46 -5.87
N VAL A 39 -4.95 -10.15 -5.86
CA VAL A 39 -4.61 -9.42 -7.09
C VAL A 39 -3.32 -9.94 -7.72
N PRO A 40 -2.17 -9.98 -7.02
CA PRO A 40 -0.95 -10.47 -7.65
C PRO A 40 -1.03 -11.96 -7.99
N LEU A 41 -1.73 -12.77 -7.21
CA LEU A 41 -1.88 -14.20 -7.48
C LEU A 41 -2.73 -14.46 -8.73
N LEU A 42 -3.86 -13.78 -8.87
CA LEU A 42 -4.70 -13.86 -10.08
C LEU A 42 -3.98 -13.30 -11.30
N SER A 43 -3.33 -12.15 -11.17
CA SER A 43 -2.56 -11.55 -12.27
C SER A 43 -1.42 -12.47 -12.72
N HIS A 44 -0.75 -13.13 -11.79
CA HIS A 44 0.29 -14.09 -12.15
C HIS A 44 -0.26 -15.34 -12.82
N LEU A 45 -1.34 -15.92 -12.32
CA LEU A 45 -1.95 -17.08 -12.97
C LEU A 45 -2.42 -16.77 -14.40
N LEU A 46 -2.99 -15.58 -14.62
CA LEU A 46 -3.54 -15.19 -15.92
C LEU A 46 -2.48 -14.72 -16.91
N PHE A 47 -1.45 -14.01 -16.45
CA PHE A 47 -0.49 -13.32 -17.32
C PHE A 47 0.93 -13.87 -17.28
N SER A 48 1.29 -14.73 -16.33
CA SER A 48 2.64 -15.30 -16.27
C SER A 48 2.97 -16.14 -17.50
N TRP A 49 1.96 -16.73 -18.17
CA TRP A 49 2.16 -17.44 -19.44
C TRP A 49 2.51 -16.50 -20.62
N MET A 50 2.00 -15.27 -20.61
CA MET A 50 2.28 -14.30 -21.68
C MET A 50 3.74 -13.83 -21.66
N GLY A 51 4.37 -13.88 -20.48
CA GLY A 51 5.75 -13.49 -20.25
C GLY A 51 6.01 -11.98 -20.40
N PHE A 52 6.91 -11.45 -19.58
CA PHE A 52 7.57 -10.18 -19.90
C PHE A 52 8.58 -10.42 -21.02
N THR A 53 8.97 -9.35 -21.73
CA THR A 53 9.95 -9.42 -22.81
C THR A 53 11.20 -10.18 -22.33
N PRO A 54 11.54 -11.35 -22.92
CA PRO A 54 12.58 -12.24 -22.40
C PRO A 54 13.95 -11.57 -22.35
N THR A 55 14.14 -10.54 -23.17
CA THR A 55 15.32 -9.68 -23.20
C THR A 55 15.52 -8.94 -21.87
N ASP A 56 14.51 -8.25 -21.35
CA ASP A 56 14.67 -7.38 -20.18
C ASP A 56 14.73 -8.18 -18.85
N GLU A 57 13.92 -9.24 -18.71
CA GLU A 57 14.02 -10.16 -17.57
C GLU A 57 15.37 -10.90 -17.59
N GLY A 58 15.78 -11.38 -18.77
CA GLY A 58 17.05 -12.08 -18.95
C GLY A 58 18.27 -11.20 -18.64
N PHE A 59 18.27 -9.94 -19.08
CA PHE A 59 19.35 -8.99 -18.75
C PHE A 59 19.44 -8.74 -17.25
N THR A 60 18.32 -8.49 -16.58
CA THR A 60 18.30 -8.20 -15.14
C THR A 60 18.80 -9.40 -14.33
N LEU A 61 18.32 -10.60 -14.63
CA LEU A 61 18.74 -11.84 -13.97
C LEU A 61 20.19 -12.21 -14.24
N ALA A 62 20.69 -11.99 -15.46
CA ALA A 62 22.10 -12.21 -15.80
C ALA A 62 23.02 -11.26 -15.04
N HIS A 63 22.63 -9.99 -14.85
CA HIS A 63 23.36 -9.05 -14.01
C HIS A 63 23.32 -9.44 -12.53
N SER A 64 22.17 -9.90 -12.01
CA SER A 64 22.05 -10.40 -10.62
C SER A 64 22.94 -11.63 -10.39
N ARG A 65 23.05 -12.55 -11.36
CA ARG A 65 23.95 -13.71 -11.26
C ARG A 65 25.41 -13.30 -11.21
N ARG A 66 25.83 -12.31 -12.01
CA ARG A 66 27.19 -11.76 -11.98
C ARG A 66 27.53 -11.11 -10.65
N ILE A 67 26.57 -10.42 -10.02
CA ILE A 67 26.73 -9.86 -8.67
C ILE A 67 26.92 -10.98 -7.63
N LEU A 68 26.16 -12.09 -7.76
CA LEU A 68 26.34 -13.27 -6.90
C LEU A 68 27.71 -13.94 -7.08
N ASP A 69 28.24 -13.94 -8.30
CA ASP A 69 29.59 -14.43 -8.59
C ASP A 69 30.70 -13.48 -8.07
N GLY A 70 30.33 -12.39 -7.39
CA GLY A 70 31.26 -11.44 -6.75
C GLY A 70 31.75 -10.32 -7.65
N GLN A 71 31.15 -10.14 -8.84
CA GLN A 71 31.54 -9.06 -9.76
C GLN A 71 30.96 -7.72 -9.28
N VAL A 72 31.79 -6.68 -9.27
CA VAL A 72 31.37 -5.35 -8.84
C VAL A 72 30.82 -4.56 -10.04
N PRO A 73 29.58 -4.05 -9.97
CA PRO A 73 29.00 -3.21 -11.02
C PRO A 73 29.85 -1.96 -11.25
N HIS A 74 29.94 -1.53 -12.51
CA HIS A 74 30.76 -0.40 -12.96
C HIS A 74 32.28 -0.58 -12.84
N ARG A 75 32.75 -1.65 -12.19
CA ARG A 75 34.16 -2.04 -12.16
C ARG A 75 34.44 -3.18 -13.13
N ASP A 76 33.66 -4.26 -13.05
CA ASP A 76 33.90 -5.49 -13.80
C ASP A 76 32.90 -5.68 -14.96
N PHE A 77 31.75 -5.01 -14.92
CA PHE A 77 30.79 -4.96 -16.01
C PHE A 77 30.06 -3.62 -16.08
N ILE A 78 29.72 -3.20 -17.30
CA ILE A 78 28.97 -1.97 -17.56
C ILE A 78 27.48 -2.26 -17.37
N ILE A 79 26.82 -1.46 -16.54
CA ILE A 79 25.37 -1.44 -16.41
C ILE A 79 24.89 -0.01 -16.67
N ILE A 80 23.97 0.15 -17.63
CA ILE A 80 23.41 1.46 -18.01
C ILE A 80 22.24 1.83 -17.08
N ARG A 81 21.60 0.82 -16.48
CA ARG A 81 20.46 0.95 -15.58
C ARG A 81 20.93 1.13 -14.13
N PRO A 82 20.13 1.79 -13.27
CA PRO A 82 20.48 1.93 -11.86
C PRO A 82 20.67 0.55 -11.20
N PHE A 83 21.81 0.39 -10.50
CA PHE A 83 22.25 -0.85 -9.85
C PHE A 83 21.22 -1.48 -8.89
N PHE A 84 20.30 -0.66 -8.37
CA PHE A 84 19.29 -1.12 -7.41
C PHE A 84 18.35 -2.18 -7.98
N SER A 85 18.02 -2.10 -9.27
CA SER A 85 17.10 -3.05 -9.91
C SER A 85 17.67 -4.49 -9.90
N PRO A 86 18.89 -4.76 -10.41
CA PRO A 86 19.50 -6.09 -10.28
C PRO A 86 19.71 -6.54 -8.83
N LEU A 87 20.06 -5.61 -7.91
CA LEU A 87 20.30 -5.94 -6.51
C LEU A 87 19.05 -6.51 -5.82
N LEU A 88 17.87 -5.96 -6.12
CA LEU A 88 16.60 -6.45 -5.59
C LEU A 88 16.28 -7.89 -6.03
N HIS A 89 16.72 -8.28 -7.23
CA HIS A 89 16.51 -9.61 -7.79
C HIS A 89 17.62 -10.62 -7.40
N VAL A 90 18.65 -10.21 -6.64
CA VAL A 90 19.71 -11.11 -6.15
C VAL A 90 19.17 -12.26 -5.27
N PRO A 91 18.28 -12.02 -4.28
CA PRO A 91 17.68 -13.08 -3.48
C PRO A 91 16.81 -14.03 -4.32
N GLU A 92 16.16 -13.51 -5.36
CA GLU A 92 15.34 -14.32 -6.26
C GLU A 92 16.19 -15.27 -7.11
N VAL A 93 17.37 -14.84 -7.55
CA VAL A 93 18.33 -15.72 -8.26
C VAL A 93 18.93 -16.76 -7.32
N LEU A 94 19.12 -16.44 -6.04
CA LEU A 94 19.59 -17.38 -5.02
C LEU A 94 18.57 -18.49 -4.73
N VAL A 95 17.28 -18.15 -4.64
CA VAL A 95 16.21 -19.08 -4.23
C VAL A 95 15.51 -19.73 -5.43
N GLY A 96 15.48 -19.06 -6.58
CA GLY A 96 14.56 -19.38 -7.66
C GLY A 96 14.90 -20.61 -8.50
N GLY A 97 16.17 -21.07 -8.55
CA GLY A 97 16.58 -22.24 -9.34
C GLY A 97 16.01 -22.24 -10.77
N ASP A 98 15.26 -23.30 -11.13
CA ASP A 98 14.61 -23.44 -12.45
C ASP A 98 13.33 -22.58 -12.61
N TYR A 99 12.80 -22.03 -11.52
CA TYR A 99 11.59 -21.21 -11.49
C TYR A 99 11.86 -19.71 -11.32
N ILE A 100 13.12 -19.26 -11.51
CA ILE A 100 13.54 -17.85 -11.38
C ILE A 100 12.62 -16.89 -12.13
N PHE A 101 12.22 -17.22 -13.37
CA PHE A 101 11.34 -16.37 -14.17
C PHE A 101 9.93 -16.25 -13.56
N TRP A 102 9.41 -17.33 -12.98
CA TRP A 102 8.10 -17.32 -12.33
C TRP A 102 8.14 -16.51 -11.03
N LEU A 103 9.22 -16.63 -10.25
CA LEU A 103 9.40 -15.91 -9.00
C LEU A 103 9.55 -14.40 -9.22
N SER A 104 10.37 -13.99 -10.20
CA SER A 104 10.53 -12.58 -10.58
C SER A 104 9.20 -11.94 -10.99
N ARG A 105 8.38 -12.67 -11.76
CA ARG A 105 7.05 -12.19 -12.15
C ARG A 105 6.12 -12.04 -10.95
N MET A 106 6.16 -12.96 -9.99
CA MET A 106 5.38 -12.83 -8.76
C MET A 106 5.75 -11.57 -7.98
N PHE A 107 7.04 -11.29 -7.89
CA PHE A 107 7.53 -10.11 -7.19
C PHE A 107 7.09 -8.81 -7.86
N VAL A 108 7.15 -8.71 -9.18
CA VAL A 108 6.66 -7.54 -9.94
C VAL A 108 5.16 -7.33 -9.75
N TRP A 109 4.35 -8.38 -9.84
CA TRP A 109 2.90 -8.27 -9.61
C TRP A 109 2.57 -7.81 -8.19
N PHE A 110 3.33 -8.28 -7.19
CA PHE A 110 3.20 -7.83 -5.81
C PHE A 110 3.55 -6.34 -5.64
N GLN A 111 4.62 -5.88 -6.28
CA GLN A 111 5.00 -4.46 -6.29
C GLN A 111 3.91 -3.57 -6.90
N LEU A 112 3.33 -3.99 -8.03
CA LEU A 112 2.24 -3.26 -8.70
C LEU A 112 0.99 -3.18 -7.82
N ALA A 113 0.66 -4.27 -7.11
CA ALA A 113 -0.44 -4.27 -6.14
C ALA A 113 -0.20 -3.27 -5.00
N CYS A 114 1.03 -3.24 -4.45
CA CYS A 114 1.43 -2.25 -3.44
C CYS A 114 1.34 -0.81 -3.95
N MET A 115 1.84 -0.55 -5.16
CA MET A 115 1.79 0.77 -5.80
C MET A 115 0.36 1.24 -6.03
N SER A 116 -0.51 0.36 -6.55
CA SER A 116 -1.93 0.65 -6.74
C SER A 116 -2.62 1.02 -5.43
N TRP A 117 -2.38 0.25 -4.37
CA TRP A 117 -2.91 0.54 -3.04
C TRP A 117 -2.42 1.89 -2.49
N MET A 118 -1.11 2.16 -2.62
CA MET A 118 -0.51 3.41 -2.18
C MET A 118 -1.10 4.61 -2.93
N TRP A 119 -1.31 4.47 -4.23
CA TRP A 119 -1.92 5.50 -5.07
C TRP A 119 -3.35 5.84 -4.63
N VAL A 120 -4.20 4.84 -4.43
CA VAL A 120 -5.58 5.03 -3.93
C VAL A 120 -5.58 5.66 -2.54
N SER A 121 -4.66 5.24 -1.67
CA SER A 121 -4.52 5.79 -0.31
C SER A 121 -4.10 7.26 -0.32
N ILE A 122 -3.20 7.66 -1.21
CA ILE A 122 -2.79 9.05 -1.39
C ILE A 122 -3.93 9.85 -2.01
N GLY A 123 -4.59 9.32 -3.05
CA GLY A 123 -5.75 9.95 -3.68
C GLY A 123 -6.87 10.26 -2.69
N ASN A 124 -7.22 9.31 -1.82
CA ASN A 124 -8.21 9.51 -0.77
C ASN A 124 -7.80 10.61 0.23
N ARG A 125 -6.51 10.80 0.50
CA ARG A 125 -6.03 11.89 1.37
C ARG A 125 -6.08 13.24 0.67
N LEU A 126 -5.82 13.27 -0.64
CA LEU A 126 -5.83 14.50 -1.44
C LEU A 126 -7.23 14.98 -1.79
N THR A 127 -8.20 14.07 -1.98
CA THR A 127 -9.60 14.42 -2.22
C THR A 127 -10.33 14.85 -0.95
N VAL A 128 -9.83 14.44 0.23
CA VAL A 128 -10.15 15.08 1.52
C VAL A 128 -9.33 16.38 1.65
N PHE A 129 -9.20 17.14 0.56
CA PHE A 129 -8.84 18.55 0.64
C PHE A 129 -9.93 19.21 1.50
N PRO A 130 -9.58 19.99 2.53
CA PRO A 130 -10.59 20.74 3.24
C PRO A 130 -11.26 21.65 2.21
N GLY A 131 -12.55 21.44 1.98
CA GLY A 131 -13.34 22.41 1.27
C GLY A 131 -13.20 23.77 1.97
N PRO A 132 -13.53 24.87 1.27
CA PRO A 132 -13.49 26.22 1.83
C PRO A 132 -14.39 26.39 3.09
N ASP A 133 -15.20 25.39 3.43
CA ASP A 133 -16.08 25.33 4.61
C ASP A 133 -15.32 25.26 5.95
N ARG A 134 -14.01 24.95 5.97
CA ARG A 134 -13.19 24.99 7.19
C ARG A 134 -12.35 26.26 7.39
N VAL A 135 -12.47 27.27 6.52
CA VAL A 135 -11.65 28.50 6.62
C VAL A 135 -12.33 29.64 7.37
N CYS A 136 -13.65 29.63 7.59
CA CYS A 136 -14.30 30.70 8.35
C CYS A 136 -15.19 30.13 9.45
N GLY A 137 -14.98 30.59 10.68
CA GLY A 137 -15.96 30.48 11.75
C GLY A 137 -17.23 31.23 11.37
N TYR A 138 -18.09 30.57 10.60
CA TYR A 138 -19.45 31.01 10.35
C TYR A 138 -20.31 30.51 11.50
N ASP A 139 -20.49 31.36 12.51
CA ASP A 139 -21.47 31.16 13.56
C ASP A 139 -22.83 31.71 13.05
N PRO A 140 -23.81 30.84 12.72
CA PRO A 140 -25.11 31.28 12.21
C PRO A 140 -25.89 32.13 13.24
N HIS A 141 -25.48 32.15 14.51
CA HIS A 141 -26.13 32.98 15.54
C HIS A 141 -25.74 34.46 15.51
N GLN A 142 -24.66 34.87 14.84
CA GLN A 142 -24.29 36.30 14.75
C GLN A 142 -24.95 37.07 13.58
N ALA A 143 -25.52 36.37 12.59
CA ALA A 143 -26.10 37.02 11.41
C ALA A 143 -27.46 37.69 11.68
N SER A 144 -28.18 37.27 12.73
CA SER A 144 -29.53 37.77 13.03
C SER A 144 -29.56 39.17 13.66
N HIS A 145 -28.42 39.70 14.15
CA HIS A 145 -28.39 41.00 14.85
C HIS A 145 -27.91 42.19 13.99
N ARG A 146 -27.50 41.99 12.73
CA ARG A 146 -27.00 43.08 11.86
C ARG A 146 -28.00 43.62 10.83
N VAL A 147 -29.25 43.17 10.83
CA VAL A 147 -30.28 43.62 9.86
C VAL A 147 -31.29 44.59 10.50
N ALA A 148 -31.07 45.02 11.74
CA ALA A 148 -32.02 45.89 12.47
C ALA A 148 -31.70 47.39 12.44
N TYR A 149 -30.67 47.83 11.71
CA TYR A 149 -30.33 49.25 11.60
C TYR A 149 -29.93 49.61 10.17
N HIS A 150 -30.92 49.72 9.29
CA HIS A 150 -30.93 50.66 8.17
C HIS A 150 -32.36 50.82 7.63
#